data_AF-A0A401PA67-F1
#
_entry.id   AF-A0A401PA67-F1
#
_cell.length_a   1.000
_cell.length_b   1.000
_cell.length_c   1.000
_cell.angle_alpha   90.00
_cell.angle_beta   90.00
_cell.angle_gamma   90.00
#
_symmetry.space_group_name_H-M   'P 1'
#
loop_
_entity.id
_entity.type
_entity.pdbx_description
1 polymer ?
#
loop_
_entity_poly.entity_id
_entity_poly.type
_entity_poly.pdbx_seq_one_letter_code
_entity_poly.pdbx_strand_id
1 'polypeptide(L)'
;MIRIYGFAKSYWELKISRPKLKKLKKLLMENQYEGPSSAKERNSTYPKYTKEDLMETIQASEQEIMQQLQLIHACRIEGYWRILEFDYEMKLLNHVTQLADSESWSFSKIPLTICLQELELLEPR
;
A
#
# COMPACT_ATOMS: atom_id res chain seq x y z
N MET A 1 8.33 30.29 -51.48
CA MET A 1 9.27 30.86 -50.50
C MET A 1 9.26 29.92 -49.29
N ILE A 2 10.37 29.24 -48.99
CA ILE A 2 10.43 28.27 -47.88
C ILE A 2 10.85 29.01 -46.60
N ARG A 3 10.08 28.85 -45.52
CA ARG A 3 10.37 29.39 -44.19
C ARG A 3 10.67 28.24 -43.24
N ILE A 4 11.83 28.26 -42.62
CA ILE A 4 12.26 27.27 -41.62
C ILE A 4 11.97 27.84 -40.23
N TYR A 5 11.19 27.12 -39.43
CA TYR A 5 10.75 27.54 -38.09
C TYR A 5 11.62 26.98 -36.95
N GLY A 6 12.52 26.05 -37.25
CA GLY A 6 13.41 25.46 -36.26
C GLY A 6 14.34 24.42 -36.86
N PHE A 7 15.49 24.27 -36.21
CA PHE A 7 16.49 23.25 -36.51
C PHE A 7 16.86 22.59 -35.18
N ALA A 8 16.82 21.26 -35.15
CA ALA A 8 17.22 20.46 -34.00
C ALA A 8 18.46 19.65 -34.35
N LYS A 9 19.50 19.75 -33.51
CA LYS A 9 20.79 19.07 -33.66
C LYS A 9 20.81 17.69 -32.98
N SER A 10 19.77 17.40 -32.20
CA SER A 10 19.57 16.18 -31.42
C SER A 10 18.07 15.86 -31.35
N TYR A 11 17.75 14.58 -31.18
CA TYR A 11 16.39 14.09 -31.09
C TYR A 11 16.21 13.28 -29.81
N TRP A 12 14.97 13.27 -29.29
CA TRP A 12 14.60 12.46 -28.15
C TRP A 12 14.17 11.08 -28.63
N GLU A 13 14.76 10.03 -28.07
CA GLU A 13 14.33 8.66 -28.30
C GLU A 13 13.59 8.12 -27.07
N LEU A 14 12.41 7.54 -27.31
CA LEU A 14 11.72 6.75 -26.31
C LEU A 14 12.41 5.39 -26.18
N LYS A 15 12.90 5.09 -24.97
CA LYS A 15 13.46 3.78 -24.63
C LYS A 15 12.60 3.10 -23.58
N ILE A 16 12.36 1.81 -23.77
CA ILE A 16 11.68 0.97 -22.78
C ILE A 16 12.59 0.89 -21.54
N SER A 17 12.07 1.36 -20.41
CA SER A 17 12.75 1.29 -19.13
C SER A 17 12.08 0.24 -18.25
N ARG A 18 12.86 -0.48 -17.43
CA ARG A 18 12.28 -1.40 -16.44
C ARG A 18 11.71 -0.58 -15.28
N PRO A 19 10.51 -0.92 -14.79
CA PRO A 19 9.90 -0.18 -13.70
C PRO A 19 10.75 -0.31 -12.43
N LYS A 20 11.00 0.80 -11.74
CA LYS A 20 11.87 0.85 -10.55
C LYS A 20 11.13 0.46 -9.27
N LEU A 21 10.46 -0.70 -9.30
CA LEU A 21 9.56 -1.18 -8.25
C LEU A 21 10.25 -1.55 -6.92
N LYS A 22 11.58 -1.70 -6.92
CA LYS A 22 12.35 -1.94 -5.68
C LYS A 22 12.27 -0.75 -4.72
N LYS A 23 12.16 0.47 -5.26
CA LYS A 23 12.04 1.69 -4.46
C LYS A 23 10.70 1.74 -3.71
N LEU A 24 9.62 1.25 -4.33
CA LEU A 24 8.28 1.19 -3.73
C LEU A 24 8.31 0.42 -2.41
N LYS A 25 8.81 -0.82 -2.47
CA LYS A 25 8.89 -1.69 -1.29
C LYS A 25 9.73 -1.06 -0.19
N LYS A 26 10.86 -0.45 -0.54
CA LYS A 26 11.73 0.22 0.44
C LYS A 26 11.01 1.38 1.13
N LEU A 27 10.36 2.26 0.37
CA LEU A 27 9.63 3.42 0.91
C LEU A 27 8.51 3.00 1.87
N LEU A 28 7.75 1.96 1.51
CA LEU A 28 6.65 1.47 2.34
C LEU A 28 7.13 0.66 3.56
N MET A 29 8.30 0.03 3.47
CA MET A 29 8.93 -0.65 4.61
C MET A 29 9.52 0.32 5.63
N GLU A 30 9.87 1.54 5.24
CA GLU A 30 10.38 2.57 6.18
C GLU A 30 9.30 3.01 7.17
N ASN A 31 8.03 2.93 6.78
CA ASN A 31 6.90 3.29 7.63
C ASN A 31 5.79 2.23 7.55
N GLN A 32 6.02 1.10 8.23
CA GLN A 32 5.03 0.04 8.37
C GLN A 32 3.91 0.44 9.34
N TYR A 33 2.72 -0.12 9.12
CA TYR A 33 1.56 0.11 9.95
C TYR A 33 1.52 -0.87 11.11
N GLU A 34 1.64 -0.34 12.33
CA GLU A 34 1.64 -1.08 13.60
C GLU A 34 0.28 -1.09 14.30
N GLY A 35 -0.76 -0.53 13.65
CA GLY A 35 -2.09 -0.34 14.22
C GLY A 35 -2.46 1.12 14.48
N PRO A 36 -3.75 1.40 14.68
CA PRO A 36 -4.30 2.75 14.85
C PRO A 36 -3.86 3.42 16.16
N SER A 37 -3.63 2.63 17.22
CA SER A 37 -3.15 3.16 18.51
C SER A 37 -1.64 3.46 18.52
N SER A 38 -0.92 3.11 17.45
CA SER A 38 0.53 3.31 17.38
C SER A 38 0.90 4.79 17.45
N ALA A 39 2.05 5.09 18.06
CA ALA A 39 2.58 6.46 18.07
C ALA A 39 2.91 6.95 16.65
N LYS A 40 3.21 6.04 15.73
CA LYS A 40 3.50 6.36 14.33
C LYS A 40 2.26 6.85 13.58
N GLU A 41 1.10 6.27 13.85
CA GLU A 41 -0.14 6.70 13.21
C GLU A 41 -0.61 8.06 13.72
N ARG A 42 -0.46 8.32 15.02
CA ARG A 42 -0.79 9.60 15.67
C ARG A 42 0.16 10.73 15.31
N ASN A 43 1.39 10.43 14.88
CA ASN A 43 2.38 11.43 14.50
C ASN A 43 2.32 11.71 12.99
N SER A 44 1.82 12.89 12.61
CA SER A 44 1.80 13.35 11.22
C SER A 44 3.19 13.55 10.59
N THR A 45 4.28 13.44 11.37
CA THR A 45 5.66 13.60 10.92
C THR A 45 6.13 12.44 10.04
N TYR A 46 5.53 11.26 10.18
CA TYR A 46 5.95 10.11 9.39
C TYR A 46 5.42 10.22 7.96
N PRO A 47 6.25 9.96 6.94
CA PRO A 47 5.86 10.14 5.55
C PRO A 47 4.72 9.17 5.20
N LYS A 48 3.63 9.76 4.70
CA LYS A 48 2.46 9.06 4.19
C LYS A 48 2.45 9.23 2.66
N TYR A 49 2.04 8.19 1.92
CA TYR A 49 2.12 8.18 0.46
C TYR A 49 0.75 7.79 -0.10
N THR A 50 0.19 8.68 -0.90
CA THR A 50 -1.00 8.41 -1.72
C THR A 50 -0.59 7.64 -2.98
N LYS A 51 -1.58 7.18 -3.75
CA LYS A 51 -1.32 6.52 -5.03
C LYS A 51 -0.60 7.48 -5.98
N GLU A 52 -1.03 8.74 -5.98
CA GLU A 52 -0.48 9.81 -6.81
C GLU A 52 0.99 10.08 -6.42
N ASP A 53 1.31 10.19 -5.13
CA ASP A 53 2.68 10.37 -4.64
C ASP A 53 3.61 9.24 -5.09
N LEU A 54 3.10 7.99 -5.05
CA LEU A 54 3.85 6.82 -5.50
C LEU A 54 4.11 6.85 -7.01
N MET A 55 3.12 7.29 -7.80
CA MET A 55 3.26 7.44 -9.26
C MET A 55 4.25 8.55 -9.63
N GLU A 56 4.29 9.65 -8.89
CA GLU A 56 5.27 10.73 -9.10
C GLU A 56 6.68 10.34 -8.65
N THR A 57 6.79 9.60 -7.55
CA THR A 57 8.08 9.21 -6.96
C THR A 57 8.75 8.03 -7.68
N ILE A 58 7.95 7.19 -8.34
CA ILE A 58 8.37 5.92 -8.93
C ILE A 58 8.06 5.92 -10.42
N GLN A 59 9.11 5.76 -11.21
CA GLN A 59 8.98 5.59 -12.66
C GLN A 59 8.45 4.19 -12.97
N ALA A 60 7.12 4.07 -12.99
CA ALA A 60 6.35 2.88 -13.36
C ALA A 60 4.95 3.31 -13.78
N SER A 61 4.28 2.48 -14.58
CA SER A 61 2.86 2.68 -14.87
C SER A 61 2.01 2.42 -13.62
N GLU A 62 0.80 2.98 -13.61
CA GLU A 62 -0.17 2.75 -12.54
C GLU A 62 -0.42 1.26 -12.29
N GLN A 63 -0.57 0.49 -13.37
CA GLN A 63 -0.82 -0.95 -13.29
C GLN A 63 0.36 -1.69 -12.65
N GLU A 64 1.60 -1.36 -13.02
CA GLU A 64 2.80 -1.95 -12.41
C GLU A 64 2.93 -1.62 -10.92
N ILE A 65 2.58 -0.39 -10.52
CA ILE A 65 2.57 0.01 -9.10
C ILE A 65 1.51 -0.79 -8.34
N MET A 66 0.28 -0.86 -8.86
CA MET A 66 -0.82 -1.61 -8.24
C MET A 66 -0.50 -3.09 -8.09
N GLN A 67 0.07 -3.72 -9.13
CA GLN A 67 0.53 -5.10 -9.07
C GLN A 67 1.62 -5.29 -8.02
N GLN A 68 2.57 -4.36 -7.93
CA GLN A 68 3.63 -4.45 -6.93
C GLN A 68 3.11 -4.24 -5.51
N LEU A 69 2.14 -3.35 -5.30
CA LEU A 69 1.46 -3.17 -4.02
C LEU A 69 0.78 -4.46 -3.57
N GLN A 70 0.10 -5.16 -4.49
CA GLN A 70 -0.47 -6.48 -4.21
C GLN A 70 0.60 -7.53 -3.87
N LEU A 71 1.71 -7.56 -4.62
CA LEU A 71 2.82 -8.50 -4.39
C LEU A 71 3.51 -8.32 -3.04
N ILE A 72 3.51 -7.11 -2.49
CA ILE A 72 4.11 -6.81 -1.18
C ILE A 72 3.06 -6.76 -0.06
N HIS A 73 1.82 -7.18 -0.33
CA HIS A 73 0.71 -7.14 0.62
C HIS A 73 0.48 -5.75 1.23
N ALA A 74 0.68 -4.70 0.43
CA ALA A 74 0.35 -3.34 0.86
C ALA A 74 -1.17 -3.14 0.84
N CYS A 75 -1.67 -2.49 1.88
CA CYS A 75 -3.06 -2.15 2.09
C CYS A 75 -3.27 -0.64 2.03
N ARG A 76 -4.48 -0.21 1.67
CA ARG A 76 -4.86 1.20 1.68
C ARG A 76 -5.56 1.52 3.00
N ILE A 77 -4.94 2.34 3.83
CA ILE A 77 -5.42 2.75 5.16
C ILE A 77 -5.55 4.28 5.15
N GLU A 78 -6.75 4.79 5.44
CA GLU A 78 -7.05 6.23 5.43
C GLU A 78 -6.65 6.96 4.12
N GLY A 79 -6.70 6.26 2.98
CA GLY A 79 -6.31 6.82 1.68
C GLY A 79 -4.82 6.72 1.36
N TYR A 80 -3.99 6.23 2.28
CA TYR A 80 -2.56 6.04 2.08
C TYR A 80 -2.19 4.57 1.93
N TRP A 81 -1.14 4.27 1.16
CA TRP A 81 -0.63 2.91 1.01
C TRP A 81 0.36 2.56 2.12
N ARG A 82 0.16 1.40 2.75
CA ARG A 82 0.97 0.91 3.87
C ARG A 82 1.18 -0.59 3.81
N ILE A 83 2.31 -1.04 4.32
CA ILE A 83 2.55 -2.47 4.59
C ILE A 83 2.28 -2.69 6.07
N LEU A 84 1.53 -3.75 6.39
CA LEU A 84 1.30 -4.14 7.78
C LEU A 84 2.61 -4.62 8.40
N GLU A 85 2.83 -4.25 9.65
CA GLU A 85 3.93 -4.77 10.45
C GLU A 85 3.60 -6.21 10.89
N PHE A 86 4.61 -7.06 11.02
CA PHE A 86 4.42 -8.50 11.19
C PHE A 86 3.71 -8.83 12.51
N ASP A 87 4.06 -8.14 13.60
CA ASP A 87 3.41 -8.38 14.89
C ASP A 87 1.94 -7.95 14.86
N TYR A 88 1.62 -6.85 14.18
CA TYR A 88 0.23 -6.44 13.95
C TYR A 88 -0.55 -7.43 13.09
N GLU A 89 0.03 -7.91 11.99
CA GLU A 89 -0.58 -8.93 11.13
C GLU A 89 -0.87 -10.23 11.89
N MET A 90 0.08 -10.69 12.71
CA MET A 90 -0.11 -11.85 13.57
C MET A 90 -1.19 -11.64 14.64
N LYS A 91 -1.29 -10.44 15.22
CA LYS A 91 -2.36 -10.10 16.17
C LYS A 91 -3.73 -10.16 15.52
N LEU A 92 -3.87 -9.60 14.31
CA LEU A 92 -5.11 -9.66 13.53
C LEU A 92 -5.47 -11.10 13.20
N LEU A 93 -4.51 -11.89 12.72
CA LEU A 93 -4.74 -13.30 12.37
C LEU A 93 -5.17 -14.11 13.59
N ASN A 94 -4.54 -13.90 14.75
CA ASN A 94 -4.93 -14.54 16.01
C ASN A 94 -6.35 -14.16 16.43
N HIS A 95 -6.75 -12.90 16.29
CA HIS A 95 -8.13 -12.49 16.59
C HIS A 95 -9.14 -13.16 15.64
N VAL A 96 -8.88 -13.14 14.34
CA VAL A 96 -9.78 -13.75 13.35
C VAL A 96 -9.92 -15.26 13.59
N THR A 97 -8.83 -15.95 13.93
CA THR A 97 -8.87 -17.38 14.23
C THR A 97 -9.62 -17.67 15.54
N GLN A 98 -9.36 -16.92 16.61
CA GLN A 98 -10.10 -17.05 17.88
C GLN A 98 -11.60 -16.82 17.71
N LEU A 99 -11.97 -15.84 16.88
CA LEU A 99 -13.35 -15.50 16.61
C LEU A 99 -14.03 -16.57 15.76
N ALA A 100 -13.34 -17.09 14.74
CA ALA A 100 -13.82 -18.24 13.96
C ALA A 100 -14.03 -19.48 14.84
N ASP A 101 -13.12 -19.75 15.78
CA ASP A 101 -13.26 -20.87 16.73
C ASP A 101 -14.43 -20.64 17.69
N SER A 102 -14.58 -19.42 18.23
CA SER A 102 -15.66 -19.06 19.17
C SER A 102 -17.04 -19.18 18.52
N GLU A 103 -17.18 -18.68 17.29
CA GLU A 103 -18.42 -18.75 16.52
C GLU A 103 -18.58 -20.05 15.73
N SER A 104 -17.64 -21.01 15.89
CA SER A 104 -17.62 -22.31 15.19
C SER A 104 -17.74 -22.18 13.67
N TRP A 105 -17.12 -21.16 13.09
CA TRP A 105 -17.12 -20.94 11.64
C TRP A 105 -16.19 -21.90 10.94
N SER A 106 -16.58 -22.31 9.74
CA SER A 106 -15.66 -23.00 8.85
C SER A 106 -14.63 -22.01 8.31
N PHE A 107 -13.34 -22.33 8.37
CA PHE A 107 -12.26 -21.53 7.78
C PHE A 107 -12.44 -21.25 6.28
N SER A 108 -13.28 -22.03 5.59
CA SER A 108 -13.62 -21.82 4.17
C SER A 108 -14.72 -20.77 3.96
N LYS A 109 -15.41 -20.34 5.02
CA LYS A 109 -16.55 -19.41 4.99
C LYS A 109 -16.51 -18.47 6.20
N ILE A 110 -15.51 -17.60 6.23
CA ILE A 110 -15.39 -16.57 7.26
C ILE A 110 -16.12 -15.30 6.79
N PRO A 111 -17.22 -14.88 7.45
CA PRO A 111 -17.94 -13.67 7.10
C PRO A 111 -17.13 -12.41 7.47
N LEU A 112 -16.53 -11.78 6.46
CA LEU A 112 -15.71 -10.56 6.62
C LEU A 112 -16.43 -9.44 7.38
N THR A 113 -17.74 -9.28 7.17
CA THR A 113 -18.54 -8.25 7.84
C THR A 113 -18.57 -8.40 9.36
N ILE A 114 -18.65 -9.63 9.86
CA ILE A 114 -18.71 -9.88 11.31
C ILE A 114 -17.32 -9.73 11.92
N CYS A 115 -16.27 -10.22 11.23
CA CYS A 115 -14.89 -9.96 11.64
C CYS A 115 -14.63 -8.46 11.77
N LEU A 116 -15.00 -7.66 10.76
CA LEU A 116 -14.78 -6.21 10.76
C LEU A 116 -15.52 -5.51 11.91
N GLN A 117 -16.76 -5.93 12.23
CA GLN A 117 -17.52 -5.36 13.36
C GLN A 117 -16.87 -5.64 14.71
N GLU A 118 -16.39 -6.87 14.92
CA GLU A 118 -15.72 -7.26 16.17
C GLU A 118 -14.32 -6.64 16.29
N LEU A 119 -13.62 -6.48 15.16
CA LEU A 119 -12.35 -5.75 15.09
C LEU A 119 -12.54 -4.24 15.38
N GLU A 120 -13.64 -3.63 14.93
CA GLU A 120 -13.99 -2.23 15.26
C GLU A 120 -14.29 -2.02 16.76
N LEU A 121 -14.79 -3.04 17.46
CA LEU A 121 -15.07 -2.99 18.90
C LEU A 121 -13.79 -3.07 19.75
N LEU A 122 -12.76 -3.72 19.23
CA LEU A 122 -11.49 -3.97 19.93
C LEU A 122 -10.49 -2.81 19.84
N GLU A 123 -10.58 -1.97 18.82
CA GLU A 123 -9.68 -0.81 18.66
C GLU A 123 -10.42 0.51 18.98
N PRO A 124 -10.12 1.19 20.09
CA PRO A 124 -10.79 2.43 20.46
C PRO A 124 -10.46 3.55 19.45
N ARG A 125 -11.49 4.30 19.04
CA ARG A 125 -11.40 5.52 18.23
C ARG A 125 -10.53 6.59 18.87
#